data_AF-A0A7S1WLY6-F1
#
_entry.id   AF-A0A7S1WLY6-F1
#
_cell.length_a   1.000
_cell.length_b   1.000
_cell.length_c   1.000
_cell.angle_alpha   90.00
_cell.angle_beta   90.00
_cell.angle_gamma   90.00
#
_symmetry.space_group_name_H-M   'P 1'
#
loop_
_entity.id
_entity.type
_entity.pdbx_description
1 polymer ?
#
loop_
_entity_poly.entity_id
_entity_poly.type
_entity_poly.pdbx_seq_one_letter_code
_entity_poly.pdbx_strand_id
1 'polypeptide(L)'
;AHVERSTLTRLMPCVAYQWKDGPWQSAFTRYGWDPRGHPEEAKWLQVLGFRDPALRGARPVARGSQAASDCHFRRPPSQQKEDYQMVDIKDDFITELIRGSEPSEECSRKTGWLEQVVYDASRERLAVRSQQLRERLAAREQSEKGKKRSVGRPSGEGLRAKRVREAGA
;
A
#
# COMPACT_ATOMS: atom_id res chain seq x y z
N ALA A 1 19.94 12.61 9.52
CA ALA A 1 20.98 11.93 8.71
C ALA A 1 20.29 11.08 7.66
N HIS A 2 20.54 11.31 6.37
CA HIS A 2 20.02 10.48 5.29
C HIS A 2 21.00 9.32 5.06
N VAL A 3 20.64 8.12 5.52
CA VAL A 3 21.44 6.92 5.28
C VAL A 3 20.97 6.28 3.97
N GLU A 4 21.87 6.12 3.02
CA GLU A 4 21.54 5.43 1.77
C GLU A 4 21.17 3.97 2.02
N ARG A 5 20.20 3.46 1.25
CA ARG A 5 19.77 2.06 1.32
C ARG A 5 20.94 1.08 1.17
N SER A 6 21.89 1.37 0.27
CA SER A 6 23.06 0.51 0.03
C SER A 6 23.93 0.36 1.27
N THR A 7 24.13 1.47 2.00
CA THR A 7 24.90 1.50 3.24
C THR A 7 24.16 0.77 4.35
N LEU A 8 22.85 0.97 4.47
CA LEU A 8 22.04 0.22 5.43
C LEU A 8 22.13 -1.28 5.18
N THR A 9 21.94 -1.74 3.93
CA THR A 9 22.05 -3.16 3.56
C THR A 9 23.41 -3.76 3.91
N ARG A 10 24.51 -3.00 3.75
CA ARG A 10 25.85 -3.46 4.13
C ARG A 10 26.04 -3.57 5.65
N LEU A 11 25.38 -2.73 6.43
CA LEU A 11 25.52 -2.68 7.89
C LEU A 11 24.54 -3.59 8.64
N MET A 12 23.38 -3.92 8.03
CA MET A 12 22.36 -4.76 8.68
C MET A 12 22.91 -6.08 9.24
N PRO A 13 23.79 -6.84 8.54
CA PRO A 13 24.36 -8.07 9.07
C PRO A 13 25.21 -7.89 10.33
N CYS A 14 25.67 -6.68 10.66
CA CYS A 14 26.43 -6.42 11.88
C CYS A 14 25.54 -6.32 13.13
N VAL A 15 24.24 -6.09 12.97
CA VAL A 15 23.30 -5.84 14.08
C VAL A 15 22.10 -6.78 14.10
N ALA A 16 21.83 -7.47 12.99
CA ALA A 16 20.66 -8.32 12.82
C ALA A 16 20.92 -9.47 11.84
N TYR A 17 20.16 -10.55 11.98
CA TYR A 17 20.03 -11.61 10.98
C TYR A 17 18.74 -11.44 10.18
N GLN A 18 18.68 -12.00 8.97
CA GLN A 18 17.51 -11.94 8.10
C GLN A 18 16.83 -13.31 8.00
N TRP A 19 15.51 -13.34 8.09
CA TRP A 19 14.72 -14.54 7.85
C TRP A 19 14.59 -14.82 6.36
N LYS A 20 14.96 -16.05 5.96
CA LYS A 20 14.85 -16.49 4.55
C LYS A 20 13.41 -16.87 4.19
N ASP A 21 12.71 -17.50 5.12
CA ASP A 21 11.34 -17.99 4.96
C ASP A 21 10.55 -17.85 6.26
N GLY A 22 9.32 -18.35 6.25
CA GLY A 22 8.46 -18.39 7.41
C GLY A 22 7.67 -17.10 7.68
N PRO A 23 7.14 -16.94 8.90
CA PRO A 23 6.23 -15.85 9.25
C PRO A 23 6.89 -14.47 9.27
N TRP A 24 8.22 -14.42 9.40
CA TRP A 24 9.01 -13.17 9.37
C TRP A 24 9.85 -13.04 8.10
N GLN A 25 9.49 -13.76 7.01
CA GLN A 25 10.27 -13.78 5.77
C GLN A 25 10.71 -12.37 5.33
N SER A 26 11.98 -12.22 4.94
CA SER A 26 12.63 -10.96 4.55
C SER A 26 12.83 -9.91 5.66
N ALA A 27 12.21 -10.08 6.84
CA ALA A 27 12.42 -9.18 7.98
C ALA A 27 13.79 -9.40 8.60
N PHE A 28 14.33 -8.33 9.18
CA PHE A 28 15.56 -8.37 9.97
C PHE A 28 15.22 -8.46 11.45
N THR A 29 15.97 -9.27 12.16
CA THR A 29 15.81 -9.49 13.60
C THR A 29 17.14 -9.27 14.30
N ARG A 30 17.13 -8.45 15.36
CA ARG A 30 18.34 -8.16 16.15
C ARG A 30 18.95 -9.45 16.72
N TYR A 31 20.27 -9.49 16.81
CA TYR A 31 20.95 -10.63 17.44
C TYR A 31 20.51 -10.82 18.89
N GLY A 32 20.42 -12.09 19.31
CA GLY A 32 20.01 -12.48 20.67
C GLY A 32 18.51 -12.40 20.95
N TRP A 33 17.68 -12.09 19.95
CA TRP A 33 16.22 -12.15 20.08
C TRP A 33 15.63 -13.11 19.05
N ASP A 34 14.76 -14.00 19.50
CA ASP A 34 14.04 -14.96 18.67
C ASP A 34 12.53 -14.72 18.80
N PRO A 35 11.82 -14.31 17.73
CA PRO A 35 10.38 -14.06 17.77
C PRO A 35 9.56 -15.30 18.19
N ARG A 36 10.11 -16.50 18.08
CA ARG A 36 9.49 -17.76 18.53
C ARG A 36 9.53 -17.94 20.04
N GLY A 37 10.19 -17.06 20.79
CA GLY A 37 10.15 -17.01 22.25
C GLY A 37 9.25 -15.91 22.81
N HIS A 38 8.64 -15.07 21.97
CA HIS A 38 7.92 -13.87 22.39
C HIS A 38 6.56 -13.72 21.67
N PRO A 39 5.57 -14.59 21.94
CA PRO A 39 4.36 -14.72 21.13
C PRO A 39 3.56 -13.41 21.00
N GLU A 40 3.34 -12.71 22.11
CA GLU A 40 2.52 -11.50 22.14
C GLU A 40 3.07 -10.35 21.32
N GLU A 41 4.39 -10.12 21.40
CA GLU A 41 5.05 -9.06 20.64
C GLU A 41 5.27 -9.49 19.18
N ALA A 42 5.70 -10.74 18.98
CA ALA A 42 6.13 -11.22 17.68
C ALA A 42 4.98 -11.40 16.69
N LYS A 43 3.74 -11.67 17.14
CA LYS A 43 2.56 -11.79 16.26
C LYS A 43 2.34 -10.53 15.41
N TRP A 44 2.61 -9.35 15.97
CA TRP A 44 2.50 -8.06 15.26
C TRP A 44 3.64 -7.80 14.28
N LEU A 45 4.79 -8.42 14.50
CA LEU A 45 6.00 -8.21 13.69
C LEU A 45 6.07 -9.15 12.47
N GLN A 46 5.13 -10.09 12.38
CA GLN A 46 5.03 -11.01 11.24
C GLN A 46 4.79 -10.29 9.93
N VAL A 47 5.27 -10.90 8.86
CA VAL A 47 5.20 -10.44 7.49
C VAL A 47 4.06 -11.14 6.76
N LEU A 48 3.08 -10.35 6.35
CA LEU A 48 1.96 -10.73 5.52
C LEU A 48 2.34 -10.62 4.03
N GLY A 49 2.41 -11.77 3.36
CA GLY A 49 2.58 -11.80 1.91
C GLY A 49 1.26 -11.51 1.19
N PHE A 50 1.12 -10.31 0.63
CA PHE A 50 -0.06 -9.89 -0.13
C PHE A 50 0.15 -10.09 -1.63
N ARG A 51 -0.88 -10.62 -2.31
CA ARG A 51 -0.91 -10.71 -3.77
C ARG A 51 -2.12 -9.95 -4.29
N ASP A 52 -1.90 -8.82 -4.94
CA ASP A 52 -2.99 -7.96 -5.42
C ASP A 52 -3.74 -8.63 -6.59
N PRO A 53 -5.05 -8.93 -6.44
CA PRO A 53 -5.85 -9.49 -7.52
C PRO A 53 -5.90 -8.60 -8.76
N ALA A 54 -5.88 -7.27 -8.59
CA ALA A 54 -5.99 -6.32 -9.70
C ALA A 54 -4.75 -6.33 -10.63
N LEU A 55 -3.62 -6.83 -10.15
CA LEU A 55 -2.37 -6.92 -10.89
C LEU A 55 -2.10 -8.34 -11.41
N ARG A 56 -3.07 -9.25 -11.30
CA ARG A 56 -2.93 -10.61 -11.82
C ARG A 56 -2.78 -10.60 -13.34
N GLY A 57 -1.65 -11.10 -13.83
CA GLY A 57 -1.35 -11.13 -15.26
C GLY A 57 -0.83 -9.80 -15.83
N ALA A 58 -0.68 -8.77 -15.01
CA ALA A 58 -0.01 -7.55 -15.41
C ALA A 58 1.46 -7.85 -15.71
N ARG A 59 2.00 -7.27 -16.80
CA ARG A 59 3.43 -7.39 -17.10
C ARG A 59 4.25 -6.73 -16.00
N PRO A 60 5.38 -7.33 -15.58
CA PRO A 60 6.28 -6.69 -14.62
C PRO A 60 6.70 -5.32 -15.15
N VAL A 61 6.37 -4.27 -14.39
CA VAL A 61 6.85 -2.92 -14.69
C VAL A 61 8.37 -2.89 -14.46
N ALA A 62 9.12 -2.26 -15.36
CA ALA A 62 10.57 -2.14 -15.23
C ALA A 62 10.95 -1.53 -13.87
N ARG A 63 11.97 -2.09 -13.21
CA ARG A 63 12.39 -1.73 -11.83
C ARG A 63 12.61 -0.22 -11.59
N GLY A 64 12.87 0.57 -12.63
CA GLY A 64 13.10 2.01 -12.55
C GLY A 64 11.85 2.90 -12.53
N SER A 65 10.65 2.37 -12.85
CA SER A 65 9.40 3.14 -12.88
C SER A 65 8.38 2.68 -11.83
N GLN A 66 8.81 1.86 -10.87
CA GLN A 66 7.95 1.41 -9.78
C GLN A 66 7.65 2.58 -8.84
N ALA A 67 6.36 2.90 -8.67
CA ALA A 67 5.93 3.76 -7.60
C ALA A 67 6.39 3.17 -6.26
N ALA A 68 6.87 4.03 -5.36
CA ALA A 68 7.35 3.61 -4.05
C ALA A 68 6.26 2.81 -3.33
N SER A 69 6.59 1.58 -2.91
CA SER A 69 5.73 0.77 -2.06
C SER A 69 5.46 1.52 -0.75
N ASP A 70 4.21 1.46 -0.30
CA ASP A 70 3.74 2.12 0.91
C ASP A 70 3.49 1.06 1.97
N CYS A 71 4.41 0.93 2.93
CA CYS A 71 4.32 -0.07 4.01
C CYS A 71 3.04 0.07 4.84
N HIS A 72 2.41 1.25 4.86
CA HIS A 72 1.18 1.51 5.58
C HIS A 72 -0.09 1.12 4.83
N PHE A 73 0.01 0.64 3.60
CA PHE A 73 -1.13 0.27 2.75
C PHE A 73 -2.14 1.43 2.54
N ARG A 74 -1.68 2.69 2.49
CA ARG A 74 -2.53 3.87 2.25
C ARG A 74 -2.73 4.15 0.76
N ARG A 75 -1.94 3.51 -0.10
CA ARG A 75 -2.02 3.52 -1.56
C ARG A 75 -2.20 2.08 -2.08
N PRO A 76 -2.81 1.90 -3.27
CA PRO A 76 -2.84 0.59 -3.91
C PRO A 76 -1.41 0.06 -4.10
N PRO A 77 -1.20 -1.26 -3.98
CA PRO A 77 0.08 -1.89 -4.29
C PRO A 77 0.56 -1.54 -5.70
N SER A 78 1.87 -1.32 -5.82
CA SER A 78 2.54 -1.04 -7.08
C SER A 78 3.05 -2.31 -7.75
N GLN A 79 3.15 -3.42 -7.01
CA GLN A 79 3.57 -4.74 -7.50
C GLN A 79 2.52 -5.81 -7.20
N GLN A 80 2.50 -6.86 -8.03
CA GLN A 80 1.58 -7.98 -7.86
C GLN A 80 1.79 -8.69 -6.52
N LYS A 81 3.05 -8.84 -6.08
CA LYS A 81 3.41 -9.40 -4.78
C LYS A 81 4.13 -8.31 -3.97
N GLU A 82 3.60 -8.00 -2.80
CA GLU A 82 4.24 -7.13 -1.80
C GLU A 82 4.10 -7.78 -0.42
N ASP A 83 5.12 -7.58 0.41
CA ASP A 83 5.19 -8.12 1.75
C ASP A 83 5.06 -6.94 2.74
N TYR A 84 4.17 -7.07 3.73
CA TYR A 84 3.89 -6.02 4.71
C TYR A 84 4.05 -6.57 6.13
N GLN A 85 4.72 -5.86 7.03
CA GLN A 85 4.63 -6.21 8.44
C GLN A 85 3.25 -5.85 8.98
N MET A 86 2.65 -6.74 9.77
CA MET A 86 1.28 -6.56 10.29
C MET A 86 1.12 -5.24 11.05
N VAL A 87 2.11 -4.87 11.88
CA VAL A 87 2.13 -3.61 12.65
C VAL A 87 2.15 -2.34 11.78
N ASP A 88 2.65 -2.43 10.55
CA ASP A 88 2.77 -1.28 9.66
C ASP A 88 1.46 -0.99 8.93
N ILE A 89 0.63 -2.01 8.68
CA ILE A 89 -0.65 -1.88 7.98
C ILE A 89 -1.58 -0.96 8.77
N LYS A 90 -2.02 0.14 8.15
CA LYS A 90 -2.96 1.10 8.77
C LYS A 90 -4.39 0.80 8.33
N ASP A 91 -4.95 -0.27 8.88
CA ASP A 91 -6.36 -0.66 8.74
C ASP A 91 -6.92 -1.11 10.10
N ASP A 92 -8.01 -0.46 10.53
CA ASP A 92 -8.57 -0.67 11.87
C ASP A 92 -9.14 -2.08 12.03
N PHE A 93 -9.71 -2.67 10.96
CA PHE A 93 -10.23 -4.03 11.02
C PHE A 93 -9.11 -5.05 11.25
N ILE A 94 -8.00 -4.94 10.52
CA ILE A 94 -6.84 -5.83 10.74
C ILE A 94 -6.25 -5.63 12.13
N THR A 95 -6.14 -4.38 12.58
CA THR A 95 -5.62 -4.05 13.90
C THR A 95 -6.46 -4.69 15.01
N GLU A 96 -7.78 -4.54 14.95
CA GLU A 96 -8.68 -5.14 15.95
C GLU A 96 -8.74 -6.66 15.85
N LEU A 97 -8.64 -7.22 14.64
CA LEU A 97 -8.58 -8.65 14.42
C LEU A 97 -7.35 -9.28 15.10
N ILE A 98 -6.16 -8.67 14.95
CA ILE A 98 -4.93 -9.16 15.57
C ILE A 98 -4.95 -8.91 17.09
N ARG A 99 -5.47 -7.76 17.54
CA ARG A 99 -5.61 -7.45 18.97
C ARG A 99 -6.54 -8.44 19.67
N GLY A 100 -7.63 -8.83 19.04
CA GLY A 100 -8.59 -9.81 19.56
C GLY A 100 -8.14 -11.26 19.44
N SER A 101 -7.01 -11.53 18.78
CA SER A 101 -6.43 -12.88 18.66
C SER A 101 -5.36 -13.12 19.72
N GLU A 102 -5.53 -14.18 20.50
CA GLU A 102 -4.46 -14.74 21.31
C GLU A 102 -3.42 -15.42 20.40
N PRO A 103 -2.14 -15.40 20.76
CA PRO A 103 -1.13 -16.19 20.05
C PRO A 103 -1.50 -17.67 20.06
N SER A 104 -1.29 -18.36 18.94
CA SER A 104 -1.40 -19.83 18.88
C SER A 104 -0.47 -20.50 19.89
N GLU A 105 -0.81 -21.71 20.34
CA GLU A 105 0.03 -22.49 21.28
C GLU A 105 1.41 -22.81 20.71
N GLU A 106 1.49 -23.00 19.38
CA GLU A 106 2.73 -23.28 18.66
C GLU A 106 2.96 -22.27 17.54
N CYS A 107 4.23 -21.88 17.36
CA CYS A 107 4.63 -21.02 16.25
C CYS A 107 4.66 -21.82 14.92
N SER A 108 3.60 -21.68 14.12
CA SER A 108 3.48 -22.26 12.79
C SER A 108 4.53 -21.73 11.81
N ARG A 109 5.03 -22.58 10.91
CA ARG A 109 5.93 -22.13 9.82
C ARG A 109 5.27 -21.20 8.81
N LYS A 110 3.94 -21.21 8.70
CA LYS A 110 3.21 -20.44 7.68
C LYS A 110 2.65 -19.15 8.25
N THR A 111 2.02 -19.23 9.42
CA THR A 111 1.25 -18.13 10.02
C THR A 111 1.82 -17.69 11.36
N GLY A 112 2.93 -18.29 11.81
CA GLY A 112 3.58 -17.93 13.06
C GLY A 112 2.66 -18.14 14.25
N TRP A 113 2.48 -17.08 15.01
CA TRP A 113 1.62 -16.99 16.18
C TRP A 113 0.17 -16.64 15.87
N LEU A 114 -0.16 -16.38 14.60
CA LEU A 114 -1.53 -16.08 14.22
C LEU A 114 -2.22 -17.35 13.74
N GLU A 115 -3.47 -17.51 14.18
CA GLU A 115 -4.37 -18.52 13.63
C GLU A 115 -4.58 -18.32 12.12
N GLN A 116 -4.75 -19.42 11.39
CA GLN A 116 -4.89 -19.39 9.93
C GLN A 116 -6.07 -18.49 9.50
N VAL A 117 -7.17 -18.50 10.27
CA VAL A 117 -8.34 -17.65 10.02
C VAL A 117 -8.03 -16.16 10.12
N VAL A 118 -7.20 -15.75 11.08
CA VAL A 118 -6.80 -14.34 11.27
C VAL A 118 -5.90 -13.90 10.11
N TYR A 119 -4.96 -14.77 9.73
CA TYR A 119 -4.06 -14.52 8.61
C TYR A 119 -4.82 -14.37 7.29
N ASP A 120 -5.75 -15.27 6.98
CA ASP A 120 -6.52 -15.24 5.74
C ASP A 120 -7.50 -14.06 5.70
N ALA A 121 -8.21 -13.79 6.81
CA ALA A 121 -9.09 -12.63 6.92
C ALA A 121 -8.31 -11.30 6.73
N SER A 122 -7.06 -11.22 7.21
CA SER A 122 -6.19 -10.07 6.97
C SER A 122 -5.88 -9.89 5.48
N ARG A 123 -5.59 -10.99 4.75
CA ARG A 123 -5.33 -10.93 3.30
C ARG A 123 -6.57 -10.55 2.50
N GLU A 124 -7.73 -11.10 2.86
CA GLU A 124 -9.01 -10.76 2.25
C GLU A 124 -9.35 -9.28 2.47
N ARG A 125 -9.12 -8.79 3.69
CA ARG A 125 -9.31 -7.38 4.01
C ARG A 125 -8.43 -6.47 3.15
N LEU A 126 -7.15 -6.83 2.95
CA LEU A 126 -6.26 -6.08 2.06
C LEU A 126 -6.71 -6.12 0.60
N ALA A 127 -7.30 -7.22 0.12
CA ALA A 127 -7.85 -7.29 -1.24
C ALA A 127 -9.04 -6.34 -1.43
N VAL A 128 -9.96 -6.29 -0.47
CA VAL A 128 -11.06 -5.31 -0.49
C VAL A 128 -10.52 -3.89 -0.41
N ARG A 129 -9.53 -3.65 0.47
CA ARG A 129 -8.93 -2.33 0.65
C ARG A 129 -8.20 -1.85 -0.59
N SER A 130 -7.47 -2.72 -1.30
CA SER A 130 -6.75 -2.36 -2.53
C SER A 130 -7.72 -1.91 -3.62
N GLN A 131 -8.85 -2.61 -3.78
CA GLN A 131 -9.92 -2.22 -4.71
C GLN A 131 -10.48 -0.84 -4.37
N GLN A 132 -10.89 -0.62 -3.12
CA GLN A 132 -11.43 0.66 -2.66
C GLN A 132 -10.46 1.82 -2.88
N LEU A 133 -9.16 1.60 -2.64
CA LEU A 133 -8.13 2.60 -2.87
C LEU A 133 -8.02 2.98 -4.35
N ARG A 134 -8.12 2.01 -5.27
CA ARG A 134 -8.10 2.27 -6.73
C ARG A 134 -9.35 3.02 -7.18
N GLU A 135 -10.53 2.61 -6.72
CA GLU A 135 -11.80 3.30 -7.01
C GLU A 135 -11.75 4.76 -6.53
N ARG A 136 -11.25 5.00 -5.32
CA ARG A 136 -11.08 6.35 -4.76
C ARG A 136 -10.14 7.21 -5.59
N LEU A 137 -9.03 6.64 -6.10
CA LEU A 137 -8.12 7.38 -6.98
C LEU A 137 -8.76 7.71 -8.33
N ALA A 138 -9.45 6.75 -8.95
CA ALA A 138 -10.17 6.96 -10.21
C ALA A 138 -11.24 8.06 -10.10
N ALA A 139 -12.01 8.06 -9.00
CA ALA A 139 -13.01 9.10 -8.74
C ALA A 139 -12.37 10.49 -8.57
N ARG A 140 -11.22 10.58 -7.89
CA ARG A 140 -10.47 11.84 -7.74
C ARG A 140 -9.98 12.36 -9.09
N GLU A 141 -9.37 11.51 -9.91
CA GLU A 141 -8.91 11.91 -11.25
C GLU A 141 -10.04 12.40 -12.15
N GLN A 142 -11.21 11.76 -12.11
CA GLN A 142 -12.39 12.20 -12.84
C GLN A 142 -12.86 13.58 -12.37
N SER A 143 -12.89 13.82 -11.05
CA SER A 143 -13.29 15.11 -10.49
C SER A 143 -12.34 16.26 -10.88
N GLU A 144 -11.03 15.99 -10.93
CA GLU A 144 -10.02 16.98 -11.32
C GLU A 144 -10.08 17.32 -12.80
N LYS A 145 -10.29 16.32 -13.66
CA LYS A 145 -10.52 16.53 -15.10
C LYS A 145 -11.78 17.37 -15.34
N GLY A 146 -12.85 17.14 -14.57
CA GLY A 146 -14.07 17.94 -14.60
C GLY A 146 -13.84 19.42 -14.25
N LYS A 147 -13.10 19.70 -13.16
CA LYS A 147 -12.75 21.06 -12.75
C LYS A 147 -11.91 21.80 -13.81
N LYS A 148 -10.88 21.15 -14.37
CA LYS A 148 -10.06 21.74 -15.43
C LYS A 148 -10.87 22.11 -16.68
N ARG A 149 -11.86 21.30 -17.06
CA ARG A 149 -12.77 21.61 -18.19
C ARG A 149 -13.68 22.81 -17.93
N SER A 150 -14.12 23.02 -16.68
CA SER A 150 -14.95 24.18 -16.32
C SER A 150 -14.19 25.51 -16.28
N VAL A 151 -12.90 25.50 -15.93
CA VAL A 151 -12.05 26.70 -15.85
C VAL A 151 -11.52 27.12 -17.23
N GLY A 152 -11.45 26.20 -18.20
CA GLY A 152 -10.94 26.46 -19.55
C GLY A 152 -11.95 26.99 -20.58
N ARG A 153 -13.20 27.30 -20.21
CA ARG A 153 -14.17 27.90 -21.14
C ARG A 153 -13.98 29.43 -21.11
N PRO A 154 -13.48 30.07 -22.19
CA PRO A 154 -13.44 31.52 -22.23
C PRO A 154 -14.88 32.02 -22.18
N SER A 155 -15.14 32.95 -21.26
CA SER A 155 -16.36 33.76 -21.23
C SER A 155 -16.34 34.69 -22.46
N GLY A 156 -16.72 34.16 -23.61
CA GLY A 156 -16.93 34.91 -24.85
C GLY A 156 -18.37 34.77 -25.29
N GLU A 157 -19.12 35.86 -25.15
CA GLU A 157 -20.15 36.40 -26.07
C GLU A 157 -21.32 37.04 -25.31
N GLY A 158 -21.15 38.33 -24.98
CA GLY A 158 -22.25 39.26 -24.80
C GLY A 158 -22.64 39.85 -26.17
N LEU A 159 -23.93 39.80 -26.49
CA LEU A 159 -24.52 40.08 -27.80
C LEU A 159 -24.49 41.57 -28.22
N ARG A 160 -24.07 41.79 -29.48
CA ARG A 160 -24.71 42.55 -30.59
C ARG A 160 -25.29 43.98 -30.36
N ALA A 161 -24.82 44.96 -31.13
CA ALA A 161 -25.66 46.04 -31.69
C ALA A 161 -25.12 46.58 -33.03
N LYS A 162 -26.03 46.67 -34.01
CA LYS A 162 -25.81 47.04 -35.43
C LYS A 162 -25.34 48.50 -35.58
N ARG A 163 -24.37 48.76 -36.46
CA ARG A 163 -24.18 50.09 -37.09
C ARG A 163 -24.71 50.04 -38.52
N VAL A 164 -25.81 50.74 -38.74
CA VAL A 164 -26.34 51.10 -40.07
C VAL A 164 -25.34 52.08 -40.70
N ARG A 165 -24.90 51.78 -41.92
CA ARG A 165 -24.25 52.76 -42.80
C ARG A 165 -25.33 53.33 -43.69
N GLU A 166 -25.63 54.62 -43.55
CA GLU A 166 -26.24 55.41 -44.61
C GLU A 166 -25.15 56.26 -45.26
N ALA A 167 -25.04 56.13 -46.57
CA ALA A 167 -24.32 57.00 -47.46
C ALA A 167 -25.37 57.67 -48.35
N GLY A 168 -25.28 58.99 -48.53
CA GLY A 168 -25.99 59.70 -49.59
C GLY A 168 -26.51 61.08 -49.19
N ALA A 169 -25.68 62.11 -49.36
CA ALA A 169 -25.88 63.25 -50.26
C ALA A 169 -24.78 64.30 -49.98
#